data_AF-A1RZY2-F1
#
_entry.id   AF-A1RZY2-F1
#
_cell.length_a   1.000
_cell.length_b   1.000
_cell.length_c   1.000
_cell.angle_alpha   90.00
_cell.angle_beta   90.00
_cell.angle_gamma   90.00
#
_symmetry.space_group_name_H-M   'P 1'
#
loop_
_entity.id
_entity.type
_entity.pdbx_description
1 polymer ?
#
loop_
_entity_poly.entity_id
_entity_poly.type
_entity_poly.pdbx_seq_one_letter_code
_entity_poly.pdbx_strand_id
1 'polypeptide(L)'
;MSKKYSHLPRNLDKLITDALNAGKVLEAVDAILASQELVGKTTTTAYRRIHEVVGTVLDYLTRSTPSTARASLELARAKTIVSYQWARKQISDGIYQVVMRVLDSVASRLNNRGDLIEVAERGRAILDALAVLVYKYER
;
A
#
# COMPACT_ATOMS: atom_id res chain seq x y z
N MET A 1 -25.28 2.89 7.86
CA MET A 1 -25.14 2.78 6.39
C MET A 1 -23.67 2.95 6.02
N SER A 2 -23.00 1.90 5.53
CA SER A 2 -21.90 2.01 4.53
C SER A 2 -21.55 0.60 4.02
N LYS A 3 -22.33 0.12 3.04
CA LYS A 3 -21.85 -0.90 2.10
C LYS A 3 -21.28 -0.11 0.92
N LYS A 4 -19.96 -0.12 0.72
CA LYS A 4 -19.29 0.15 -0.58
C LYS A 4 -17.77 0.09 -0.43
N TYR A 5 -17.22 -1.13 -0.41
CA TYR A 5 -15.86 -1.38 -0.86
C TYR A 5 -15.94 -2.61 -1.75
N SER A 6 -15.60 -2.47 -3.03
CA SER A 6 -15.49 -3.62 -3.94
C SER A 6 -14.50 -4.60 -3.31
N HIS A 7 -14.96 -5.76 -2.89
CA HIS A 7 -14.10 -6.68 -2.14
C HIS A 7 -12.92 -7.12 -3.01
N LEU A 8 -11.69 -6.83 -2.57
CA LEU A 8 -10.53 -7.61 -3.01
C LEU A 8 -10.91 -9.10 -3.00
N PRO A 9 -10.45 -9.91 -3.96
CA PRO A 9 -10.64 -11.35 -3.88
C PRO A 9 -10.25 -11.83 -2.49
N ARG A 10 -11.15 -12.55 -1.78
CA ARG A 10 -10.95 -12.91 -0.36
C ARG A 10 -9.58 -13.54 -0.08
N ASN A 11 -9.03 -14.27 -1.06
CA ASN A 11 -7.71 -14.88 -0.95
C ASN A 11 -6.59 -13.84 -0.94
N LEU A 12 -6.62 -12.87 -1.85
CA LEU A 12 -5.64 -11.78 -1.92
C LEU A 12 -5.70 -10.91 -0.66
N ASP A 13 -6.91 -10.63 -0.19
CA ASP A 13 -7.18 -9.88 1.03
C ASP A 13 -6.46 -10.46 2.26
N LYS A 14 -6.58 -11.78 2.40
CA LYS A 14 -5.93 -12.55 3.46
C LYS A 14 -4.41 -12.55 3.27
N LEU A 15 -3.92 -12.76 2.05
CA LEU A 15 -2.48 -12.80 1.77
C LEU A 15 -1.80 -11.47 2.10
N ILE A 16 -2.42 -10.34 1.76
CA ILE A 16 -1.89 -9.01 2.13
C ILE A 16 -1.86 -8.82 3.65
N THR A 17 -2.93 -9.24 4.33
CA THR A 17 -3.01 -9.18 5.80
C THR A 17 -1.93 -10.04 6.46
N ASP A 18 -1.76 -11.28 5.99
CA ASP A 18 -0.74 -12.21 6.46
C ASP A 18 0.68 -11.68 6.16
N ALA A 19 0.90 -11.08 5.00
CA ALA A 19 2.18 -10.47 4.66
C ALA A 19 2.55 -9.36 5.62
N LEU A 20 1.62 -8.45 5.93
CA LEU A 20 1.85 -7.32 6.82
C LEU A 20 2.04 -7.74 8.28
N ASN A 21 1.39 -8.82 8.73
CA ASN A 21 1.38 -9.22 10.14
C ASN A 21 2.30 -10.41 10.47
N ALA A 22 2.46 -11.36 9.55
CA ALA A 22 3.05 -12.68 9.80
C ALA A 22 4.18 -13.06 8.82
N GLY A 23 4.64 -12.12 7.98
CA GLY A 23 5.86 -12.30 7.17
C GLY A 23 5.71 -13.11 5.88
N LYS A 24 4.48 -13.41 5.42
CA LYS A 24 4.20 -14.09 4.13
C LYS A 24 4.28 -13.16 2.91
N VAL A 25 5.38 -12.41 2.83
CA VAL A 25 5.54 -11.33 1.84
C VAL A 25 5.63 -11.89 0.43
N LEU A 26 6.37 -12.98 0.24
CA LEU A 26 6.60 -13.55 -1.08
C LEU A 26 5.29 -14.05 -1.70
N GLU A 27 4.47 -14.75 -0.92
CA GLU A 27 3.16 -15.25 -1.39
C GLU A 27 2.21 -14.11 -1.73
N ALA A 28 2.23 -13.01 -0.98
CA ALA A 28 1.43 -11.83 -1.30
C ALA A 28 1.93 -11.13 -2.56
N VAL A 29 3.25 -11.02 -2.76
CA VAL A 29 3.84 -10.46 -3.97
C VAL A 29 3.45 -11.28 -5.20
N ASP A 30 3.61 -12.61 -5.15
CA ASP A 30 3.24 -13.50 -6.24
C ASP A 30 1.74 -13.40 -6.58
N ALA A 31 0.89 -13.35 -5.55
CA ALA A 31 -0.55 -13.18 -5.74
C ALA A 31 -0.89 -11.81 -6.37
N ILE A 32 -0.23 -10.73 -5.95
CA ILE A 32 -0.40 -9.40 -6.56
C ILE A 32 -0.02 -9.44 -8.04
N LEU A 33 1.16 -10.00 -8.37
CA LEU A 33 1.67 -10.05 -9.74
C LEU A 33 0.79 -10.90 -10.68
N ALA A 34 0.05 -11.87 -10.13
CA ALA A 34 -0.91 -12.68 -10.86
C ALA A 34 -2.30 -12.01 -11.03
N SER A 35 -2.60 -10.94 -10.28
CA SER A 35 -3.94 -10.34 -10.18
C SER A 35 -4.13 -9.14 -11.12
N GLN A 36 -4.13 -9.37 -12.43
CA GLN A 36 -4.28 -8.29 -13.44
C GLN A 36 -5.52 -7.42 -13.22
N GLU A 37 -6.61 -8.00 -12.72
CA GLU A 37 -7.86 -7.29 -12.43
C GLU A 37 -7.70 -6.17 -11.39
N LEU A 38 -6.65 -6.19 -10.57
CA LEU A 38 -6.34 -5.10 -9.64
C LEU A 38 -6.04 -3.80 -10.36
N VAL A 39 -5.46 -3.83 -11.56
CA VAL A 39 -5.05 -2.60 -12.26
C VAL A 39 -6.27 -1.77 -12.61
N GLY A 40 -7.33 -2.38 -13.14
CA GLY A 40 -8.57 -1.69 -13.48
C GLY A 40 -8.34 -0.42 -14.31
N LYS A 41 -8.84 0.72 -13.82
CA LYS A 41 -8.68 2.06 -14.44
C LYS A 41 -7.41 2.81 -14.01
N THR A 42 -6.48 2.12 -13.35
CA THR A 42 -5.29 2.76 -12.80
C THR A 42 -4.37 3.22 -13.92
N THR A 43 -3.97 4.48 -13.85
CA THR A 43 -2.96 5.03 -14.75
C THR A 43 -1.56 4.90 -14.14
N THR A 44 -0.53 4.66 -14.95
CA THR A 44 0.87 4.62 -14.51
C THR A 44 1.27 5.95 -13.88
N THR A 45 0.81 7.07 -14.43
CA THR A 45 1.12 8.40 -13.88
C THR A 45 0.56 8.58 -12.47
N ALA A 46 -0.69 8.19 -12.22
CA ALA A 46 -1.29 8.29 -10.89
C ALA A 46 -0.64 7.30 -9.91
N TYR A 47 -0.38 6.06 -10.36
CA TYR A 47 0.27 5.06 -9.53
C TYR A 47 1.71 5.44 -9.19
N ARG A 48 2.49 5.95 -10.15
CA ARG A 48 3.85 6.45 -9.92
C ARG A 48 3.88 7.50 -8.81
N ARG A 49 2.94 8.45 -8.83
CA ARG A 49 2.84 9.46 -7.77
C ARG A 49 2.57 8.82 -6.40
N ILE A 50 1.71 7.82 -6.34
CA ILE A 50 1.44 7.07 -5.11
C ILE A 50 2.68 6.32 -4.66
N HIS A 51 3.35 5.62 -5.59
CA HIS A 51 4.54 4.85 -5.34
C HIS A 51 5.68 5.72 -4.78
N GLU A 52 5.95 6.87 -5.40
CA GLU A 52 6.95 7.83 -4.95
C GLU A 52 6.64 8.37 -3.54
N VAL A 53 5.39 8.80 -3.31
CA VAL A 53 4.98 9.38 -2.03
C VAL A 53 4.98 8.33 -0.92
N VAL A 54 4.28 7.22 -1.13
CA VAL A 54 4.15 6.15 -0.12
C VAL A 54 5.51 5.50 0.11
N GLY A 55 6.28 5.22 -0.95
CA GLY A 55 7.63 4.68 -0.86
C GLY A 55 8.52 5.57 0.00
N THR A 56 8.53 6.89 -0.25
CA THR A 56 9.29 7.86 0.56
C THR A 56 8.90 7.81 2.04
N VAL A 57 7.60 7.68 2.34
CA VAL A 57 7.14 7.56 3.73
C VAL A 57 7.61 6.25 4.37
N LEU A 58 7.48 5.12 3.67
CA LEU A 58 7.95 3.83 4.17
C LEU A 58 9.46 3.85 4.41
N ASP A 59 10.24 4.38 3.46
CA ASP A 59 11.69 4.51 3.57
C ASP A 59 12.10 5.48 4.69
N TYR A 60 11.30 6.50 4.98
CA TYR A 60 11.53 7.37 6.14
C TYR A 60 11.35 6.60 7.46
N LEU A 61 10.34 5.73 7.52
CA LEU A 61 9.99 4.97 8.72
C LEU A 61 10.99 3.85 9.02
N THR A 62 11.79 3.39 8.05
CA THR A 62 12.83 2.39 8.32
C THR A 62 14.11 3.00 8.89
N ARG A 63 14.32 4.32 8.79
CA ARG A 63 15.51 5.03 9.33
C ARG A 63 15.65 4.88 10.84
N SER A 64 16.87 4.81 11.36
CA SER A 64 17.19 4.50 12.77
C SER A 64 16.39 5.30 13.82
N THR A 65 16.10 6.58 13.57
CA THR A 65 15.43 7.49 14.52
C THR A 65 14.35 8.35 13.83
N PRO A 66 13.23 7.76 13.36
CA PRO A 66 12.14 8.53 12.80
C PRO A 66 11.38 9.24 13.94
N SER A 67 11.09 10.53 13.77
CA SER A 67 10.24 11.26 14.72
C SER A 67 8.80 10.77 14.56
N THR A 68 8.18 10.27 15.63
CA THR A 68 6.77 9.79 15.59
C THR A 68 5.79 10.88 15.14
N ALA A 69 6.02 12.13 15.55
CA ALA A 69 5.20 13.27 15.12
C ALA A 69 5.34 13.51 13.61
N ARG A 70 6.58 13.48 13.09
CA ARG A 70 6.83 13.63 11.65
C ARG A 70 6.28 12.43 10.87
N ALA A 71 6.50 11.22 11.35
CA ALA A 71 5.97 9.98 10.78
C ALA A 71 4.44 10.03 10.64
N SER A 72 3.74 10.47 11.68
CA SER A 72 2.29 10.64 11.68
C SER A 72 1.83 11.65 10.62
N LEU A 73 2.54 12.78 10.49
CA LEU A 73 2.24 13.79 9.49
C LEU A 73 2.46 13.28 8.06
N GLU A 74 3.56 12.57 7.82
CA GLU A 74 3.88 12.00 6.51
C GLU A 74 2.87 10.92 6.10
N LEU A 75 2.46 10.05 7.04
CA LEU A 75 1.40 9.07 6.81
C LEU A 75 0.06 9.74 6.49
N ALA A 76 -0.30 10.81 7.21
CA ALA A 76 -1.53 11.57 6.92
C ALA A 76 -1.50 12.18 5.51
N ARG A 77 -0.36 12.74 5.10
CA ARG A 77 -0.15 13.25 3.73
C ARG A 77 -0.26 12.14 2.69
N ALA A 78 0.37 10.98 2.92
CA ALA A 78 0.30 9.83 2.02
C ALA A 78 -1.14 9.33 1.85
N LYS A 79 -1.88 9.12 2.95
CA LYS A 79 -3.30 8.72 2.93
C LYS A 79 -4.17 9.72 2.15
N THR A 80 -3.92 11.01 2.33
CA THR A 80 -4.64 12.08 1.60
C THR A 80 -4.38 11.99 0.10
N ILE A 81 -3.12 11.83 -0.31
CA ILE A 81 -2.75 11.73 -1.73
C ILE A 81 -3.37 10.49 -2.38
N VAL A 82 -3.27 9.33 -1.73
CA VAL A 82 -3.88 8.09 -2.21
C VAL A 82 -5.39 8.24 -2.36
N SER A 83 -6.06 8.78 -1.34
CA SER A 83 -7.51 9.03 -1.36
C SER A 83 -7.91 10.03 -2.46
N TYR A 84 -7.10 11.05 -2.70
CA TYR A 84 -7.34 12.03 -3.76
C TYR A 84 -7.23 11.40 -5.16
N GLN A 85 -6.19 10.60 -5.42
CA GLN A 85 -6.06 9.88 -6.71
C GLN A 85 -7.25 8.93 -6.94
N TRP A 86 -7.68 8.24 -5.89
CA TRP A 86 -8.84 7.36 -5.92
C TRP A 86 -10.15 8.11 -6.19
N ALA A 87 -10.39 9.21 -5.47
CA ALA A 87 -11.57 10.05 -5.65
C ALA A 87 -11.67 10.63 -7.08
N ARG A 88 -10.52 10.95 -7.69
CA ARG A 88 -10.41 11.34 -9.11
C ARG A 88 -10.55 10.19 -10.10
N LYS A 89 -10.80 8.97 -9.61
CA LYS A 89 -10.92 7.75 -10.41
C LYS A 89 -9.66 7.41 -11.21
N GLN A 90 -8.48 7.87 -10.77
CA GLN A 90 -7.21 7.66 -11.48
C GLN A 90 -6.49 6.38 -11.03
N ILE A 91 -6.97 5.76 -9.95
CA ILE A 91 -6.61 4.42 -9.50
C ILE A 91 -7.87 3.57 -9.28
N SER A 92 -7.71 2.25 -9.38
CA SER A 92 -8.76 1.27 -9.09
C SER A 92 -9.07 1.20 -7.59
N ASP A 93 -10.24 0.65 -7.27
CA ASP A 93 -10.62 0.37 -5.89
C ASP A 93 -9.70 -0.69 -5.25
N GLY A 94 -9.24 -1.67 -6.03
CA GLY A 94 -8.30 -2.70 -5.58
C GLY A 94 -6.97 -2.09 -5.13
N ILE A 95 -6.34 -1.29 -5.98
CA ILE A 95 -5.07 -0.63 -5.63
C ILE A 95 -5.24 0.31 -4.45
N TYR A 96 -6.33 1.09 -4.42
CA TYR A 96 -6.64 1.94 -3.28
C TYR A 96 -6.69 1.13 -1.97
N GLN A 97 -7.40 0.00 -1.95
CA GLN A 97 -7.53 -0.83 -0.76
C GLN A 97 -6.20 -1.43 -0.30
N VAL A 98 -5.39 -1.96 -1.22
CA VAL A 98 -4.08 -2.53 -0.87
C VAL A 98 -3.17 -1.44 -0.27
N VAL A 99 -3.07 -0.28 -0.91
CA VAL A 99 -2.20 0.80 -0.42
C VAL A 99 -2.69 1.35 0.92
N MET A 100 -4.00 1.54 1.10
CA MET A 100 -4.55 1.99 2.38
C MET A 100 -4.28 0.99 3.51
N ARG A 101 -4.35 -0.33 3.25
CA ARG A 101 -3.98 -1.35 4.24
C ARG A 101 -2.53 -1.29 4.66
N VAL A 102 -1.62 -1.05 3.72
CA VAL A 102 -0.20 -0.83 4.04
C VAL A 102 -0.06 0.37 4.99
N LEU A 103 -0.66 1.51 4.63
CA LEU A 103 -0.59 2.74 5.43
C LEU A 103 -1.25 2.60 6.81
N ASP A 104 -2.36 1.89 6.91
CA ASP A 104 -3.06 1.63 8.19
C ASP A 104 -2.27 0.66 9.08
N SER A 105 -1.68 -0.39 8.49
CA SER A 105 -0.86 -1.36 9.23
C SER A 105 0.39 -0.72 9.80
N VAL A 106 1.03 0.17 9.05
CA VAL A 106 2.15 0.99 9.50
C VAL A 106 1.70 1.97 10.60
N ALA A 107 0.60 2.70 10.39
CA ALA A 107 0.09 3.67 11.35
C ALA A 107 -0.21 3.05 12.73
N SER A 108 -0.77 1.83 12.74
CA SER A 108 -1.07 1.09 13.97
C SER A 108 0.17 0.70 14.80
N ARG A 109 1.37 0.77 14.20
CA ARG A 109 2.65 0.34 14.80
C ARG A 109 3.61 1.49 15.08
N LEU A 110 3.19 2.75 14.92
CA LEU A 110 4.07 3.91 15.09
C LEU A 110 4.79 3.99 16.45
N ASN A 111 4.22 3.37 17.49
CA ASN A 111 4.78 3.35 18.85
C ASN A 111 5.59 2.08 19.16
N ASN A 112 5.69 1.12 18.21
CA ASN A 112 6.52 -0.08 18.35
C ASN A 112 7.58 -0.09 17.24
N ARG A 113 8.83 0.23 17.60
CA ARG A 113 9.90 0.44 16.63
C ARG A 113 10.24 -0.81 15.82
N GLY A 114 10.35 -1.98 16.46
CA GLY A 114 10.68 -3.23 15.78
C GLY A 114 9.63 -3.58 14.74
N ASP A 115 8.37 -3.65 15.18
CA ASP A 115 7.24 -3.94 14.31
C ASP A 115 7.05 -2.89 13.20
N LEU A 116 7.35 -1.62 13.49
CA LEU A 116 7.25 -0.52 12.51
C LEU A 116 8.23 -0.70 11.35
N ILE A 117 9.48 -1.08 11.62
CA ILE A 117 10.48 -1.32 10.57
C ILE A 117 9.99 -2.49 9.70
N GLU A 118 9.66 -3.61 10.33
CA GLU A 118 9.26 -4.81 9.61
C GLU A 118 8.02 -4.56 8.74
N VAL A 119 6.97 -3.94 9.29
CA VAL A 119 5.75 -3.67 8.52
C VAL A 119 6.00 -2.65 7.39
N ALA A 120 6.91 -1.70 7.58
CA ALA A 120 7.25 -0.73 6.54
C ALA A 120 8.00 -1.37 5.38
N GLU A 121 8.97 -2.25 5.66
CA GLU A 121 9.71 -3.03 4.65
C GLU A 121 8.79 -3.96 3.86
N ARG A 122 7.91 -4.68 4.56
CA ARG A 122 6.88 -5.55 3.94
C ARG A 122 5.94 -4.73 3.07
N GLY A 123 5.51 -3.57 3.56
CA GLY A 123 4.70 -2.62 2.82
C GLY A 123 5.40 -2.11 1.56
N ARG A 124 6.71 -1.90 1.61
CA ARG A 124 7.52 -1.44 0.47
C ARG A 124 7.53 -2.49 -0.64
N ALA A 125 7.74 -3.76 -0.28
CA ALA A 125 7.71 -4.87 -1.23
C ALA A 125 6.34 -5.01 -1.92
N ILE A 126 5.24 -4.88 -1.16
CA ILE A 126 3.87 -4.87 -1.71
C ILE A 126 3.69 -3.70 -2.71
N LEU A 127 4.19 -2.51 -2.36
CA LEU A 127 4.10 -1.32 -3.22
C LEU A 127 4.89 -1.50 -4.53
N ASP A 128 6.05 -2.15 -4.48
CA ASP A 128 6.85 -2.47 -5.67
C ASP A 128 6.19 -3.52 -6.56
N ALA A 129 5.60 -4.57 -5.97
CA ALA A 129 4.83 -5.56 -6.72
C ALA A 129 3.66 -4.94 -7.48
N LEU A 130 2.93 -4.03 -6.83
CA LEU A 130 1.88 -3.25 -7.47
C LEU A 130 2.43 -2.34 -8.59
N ALA A 131 3.63 -1.77 -8.43
CA ALA A 131 4.27 -0.99 -9.50
C ALA A 131 4.50 -1.86 -10.73
N VAL A 132 5.15 -3.01 -10.57
CA VAL A 132 5.39 -3.96 -11.66
C VAL A 132 4.06 -4.35 -12.34
N LEU A 133 3.03 -4.64 -11.55
CA LEU A 133 1.72 -4.99 -12.07
C LEU A 133 1.10 -3.86 -12.90
N VAL A 134 1.10 -2.63 -12.40
CA VAL A 134 0.52 -1.47 -13.11
C VAL A 134 1.30 -1.18 -14.39
N TYR A 135 2.63 -1.16 -14.36
CA TYR A 135 3.45 -0.94 -15.55
C TYR A 135 3.29 -2.04 -16.60
N LYS A 136 2.98 -3.27 -16.18
CA LYS A 136 2.78 -4.40 -17.09
C LYS A 136 1.41 -4.39 -17.78
N TYR A 137 0.37 -3.86 -17.13
CA TYR A 137 -1.02 -4.05 -17.58
C TYR A 137 -1.82 -2.76 -17.74
N GLU A 138 -1.28 -1.57 -17.43
CA GLU A 138 -1.86 -0.32 -17.92
C GLU A 138 -1.88 -0.35 -19.46
N ARG A 139 -3.03 -0.02 -20.04
CA ARG A 139 -3.22 0.15 -21.47
C ARG A 139 -3.39 1.61 -21.84
#